data_AF-R6MPA5-F1
#
_entry.id   AF-R6MPA5-F1
#
_cell.length_a   1.000
_cell.length_b   1.000
_cell.length_c   1.000
_cell.angle_alpha   90.00
_cell.angle_beta   90.00
_cell.angle_gamma   90.00
#
_symmetry.space_group_name_H-M   'P 1'
#
loop_
_entity.id
_entity.type
_entity.pdbx_description
1 polymer ?
#
loop_
_entity_poly.entity_id
_entity_poly.type
_entity_poly.pdbx_seq_one_letter_code
_entity_poly.pdbx_strand_id
1 'polypeptide(L)'
;MEEGQVTVDGISHRIPQPFCVFATQNPTGASGTQLLPDSQMDRFTVRMSIGYPAPADERNMVLNRQGSNPLEQVRQVVRREELIAMQEQASRVYMKEEIVDYAVSLVGATRNHPLILRGASPRATLSVTAMAKAVAYIQGRDYVVPKDVQAVFVNTVAHRLLMTPEAEAKGITPDSVLEQIQSTTTAPRI
;
A
#
# COMPACT_ATOMS: atom_id res chain seq x y z
N MET A 1 13.64 -8.36 -4.36
CA MET A 1 12.55 -8.05 -3.41
C MET A 1 11.80 -9.33 -3.04
N GLU A 2 11.19 -10.04 -3.99
CA GLU A 2 10.44 -11.28 -3.68
C GLU A 2 11.31 -12.44 -3.19
N GLU A 3 12.56 -12.57 -3.67
CA GLU A 3 13.41 -13.74 -3.33
C GLU A 3 14.10 -13.67 -1.96
N GLY A 4 14.14 -12.50 -1.31
CA GLY A 4 14.81 -12.33 -0.01
C GLY A 4 16.33 -12.57 0.00
N GLN A 5 16.94 -12.76 -1.18
CA GLN A 5 18.37 -13.01 -1.36
C GLN A 5 18.88 -12.37 -2.65
N VAL A 6 20.21 -12.22 -2.77
CA VAL A 6 20.90 -11.71 -3.96
C VAL A 6 22.09 -12.64 -4.25
N THR A 7 22.23 -13.09 -5.49
CA THR A 7 23.37 -13.92 -5.92
C THR A 7 24.34 -13.09 -6.74
N VAL A 8 25.61 -13.07 -6.33
CA VAL A 8 26.71 -12.40 -7.04
C VAL A 8 27.84 -13.42 -7.20
N ASP A 9 28.34 -13.59 -8.42
CA ASP A 9 29.43 -14.52 -8.75
C ASP A 9 29.20 -15.96 -8.23
N GLY A 10 27.94 -16.42 -8.27
CA GLY A 10 27.53 -17.75 -7.82
C GLY A 10 27.36 -17.89 -6.30
N ILE A 11 27.58 -16.84 -5.52
CA ILE A 11 27.41 -16.82 -4.07
C ILE A 11 26.11 -16.09 -3.70
N SER A 12 25.22 -16.78 -3.00
CA SER A 12 23.95 -16.20 -2.54
C SER A 12 24.08 -15.56 -1.16
N HIS A 13 23.67 -14.29 -1.07
CA HIS A 13 23.62 -13.50 0.16
C HIS A 13 22.17 -13.24 0.57
N ARG A 14 21.82 -13.56 1.82
CA ARG A 14 20.47 -13.26 2.35
C ARG A 14 20.33 -11.78 2.70
N ILE A 15 19.16 -11.22 2.41
CA ILE A 15 18.83 -9.85 2.77
C ILE A 15 18.51 -9.78 4.28
N PRO A 16 19.03 -8.78 5.03
CA PRO A 16 18.72 -8.60 6.44
C PRO A 16 17.22 -8.38 6.68
N GLN A 17 16.69 -8.93 7.78
CA GLN A 17 15.29 -8.73 8.20
C GLN A 17 15.18 -7.71 9.35
N PRO A 18 14.22 -6.78 9.38
CA PRO A 18 13.24 -6.53 8.33
C PRO A 18 13.86 -5.83 7.13
N PHE A 19 13.30 -6.07 5.94
CA PHE A 19 13.65 -5.38 4.71
C PHE A 19 12.43 -4.70 4.11
N CYS A 20 12.56 -3.43 3.76
CA CYS A 20 11.51 -2.65 3.12
C CYS A 20 12.14 -1.76 2.03
N VAL A 21 11.41 -1.58 0.93
CA VAL A 21 11.83 -0.70 -0.17
C VAL A 21 10.84 0.45 -0.28
N PHE A 22 11.36 1.67 -0.14
CA PHE A 22 10.65 2.90 -0.49
C PHE A 22 11.20 3.38 -1.83
N ALA A 23 10.35 3.38 -2.86
CA ALA A 23 10.68 3.92 -4.17
C ALA A 23 9.88 5.20 -4.39
N THR A 24 10.57 6.27 -4.81
CA THR A 24 9.94 7.54 -5.20
C THR A 24 10.05 7.71 -6.70
N GLN A 25 8.98 8.17 -7.34
CA GLN A 25 8.96 8.49 -8.76
C GLN A 25 8.49 9.92 -8.93
N ASN A 26 9.24 10.74 -9.68
CA ASN A 26 8.80 12.08 -10.01
C ASN A 26 7.88 12.02 -11.25
N PRO A 27 6.59 12.40 -11.15
CA PRO A 27 5.62 12.22 -12.22
C PRO A 27 5.90 13.07 -13.46
N THR A 28 6.59 14.20 -13.34
CA THR A 28 6.89 15.07 -14.49
C THR A 28 8.06 14.59 -15.33
N GLY A 29 8.70 13.48 -14.94
CA GLY A 29 9.91 12.96 -15.57
C GLY A 29 11.12 13.90 -15.41
N ALA A 30 12.31 13.32 -15.47
CA ALA A 30 13.52 14.05 -15.79
C ALA A 30 14.08 13.47 -17.10
N SER A 31 14.85 14.24 -17.87
CA SER A 31 15.50 13.71 -19.07
C SER A 31 16.28 12.43 -18.71
N GLY A 32 15.94 11.32 -19.35
CA GLY A 32 16.56 10.00 -19.11
C GLY A 32 15.84 9.07 -18.11
N THR A 33 14.67 9.44 -17.56
CA THR A 33 13.91 8.53 -16.69
C THR A 33 12.80 7.80 -17.45
N GLN A 34 12.79 6.46 -17.38
CA GLN A 34 11.66 5.64 -17.84
C GLN A 34 10.71 5.34 -16.67
N LEU A 35 9.41 5.32 -16.95
CA LEU A 35 8.43 4.87 -15.96
C LEU A 35 8.62 3.38 -15.68
N LEU A 36 8.39 2.96 -14.43
CA LEU A 36 8.37 1.54 -14.11
C LEU A 36 7.26 0.84 -14.91
N PRO A 37 7.53 -0.30 -15.56
CA PRO A 37 6.50 -1.10 -16.19
C PRO A 37 5.47 -1.59 -15.15
N ASP A 38 4.22 -1.78 -15.57
CA ASP A 38 3.13 -2.28 -14.70
C ASP A 38 3.50 -3.55 -13.93
N SER A 39 4.25 -4.45 -14.57
CA SER A 39 4.70 -5.70 -13.95
C SER A 39 5.67 -5.49 -12.78
N GLN A 40 6.41 -4.37 -12.77
CA GLN A 40 7.25 -3.97 -11.64
C GLN A 40 6.43 -3.21 -10.60
N MET A 41 5.49 -2.35 -11.03
CA MET A 41 4.59 -1.64 -10.12
C MET A 41 3.74 -2.59 -9.28
N ASP A 42 3.27 -3.71 -9.84
CA ASP A 42 2.44 -4.69 -9.14
C ASP A 42 3.14 -5.33 -7.93
N ARG A 43 4.48 -5.30 -7.89
CA ARG A 43 5.30 -5.79 -6.77
C ARG A 43 5.29 -4.88 -5.55
N PHE A 44 4.89 -3.62 -5.71
CA PHE A 44 4.72 -2.72 -4.58
C PHE A 44 3.38 -2.99 -3.90
N THR A 45 3.40 -3.18 -2.58
CA THR A 45 2.18 -3.40 -1.79
C THR A 45 1.28 -2.17 -1.82
N VAL A 46 1.87 -0.98 -1.72
CA VAL A 46 1.15 0.30 -1.60
C VAL A 46 1.76 1.33 -2.55
N ARG A 47 0.90 2.10 -3.24
CA ARG A 47 1.27 3.38 -3.88
C ARG A 47 0.54 4.50 -3.15
N MET A 48 1.24 5.59 -2.88
CA MET A 48 0.65 6.81 -2.36
C MET A 48 1.19 8.02 -3.10
N SER A 49 0.40 9.07 -3.16
CA SER A 49 0.79 10.38 -3.69
C SER A 49 1.01 11.33 -2.52
N ILE A 50 2.19 11.94 -2.47
CA ILE A 50 2.53 12.94 -1.44
C ILE A 50 2.23 14.32 -2.02
N GLY A 51 1.25 15.01 -1.45
CA GLY A 51 0.99 16.41 -1.72
C GLY A 51 1.90 17.34 -0.91
N TYR A 52 1.69 18.65 -1.05
CA TYR A 52 2.32 19.62 -0.17
C TYR A 52 1.68 19.58 1.23
N PRO A 53 2.46 19.85 2.30
CA PRO A 53 1.91 20.00 3.64
C PRO A 53 0.90 21.16 3.69
N ALA A 54 -0.03 21.12 4.64
CA ALA A 54 -0.89 22.28 4.90
C ALA A 54 -0.03 23.47 5.37
N PRO A 55 -0.45 24.73 5.13
CA PRO A 55 0.34 25.91 5.52
C PRO A 55 0.75 25.95 7.00
N ALA A 56 -0.09 25.42 7.89
CA ALA A 56 0.21 25.31 9.32
C ALA A 56 1.35 24.30 9.59
N ASP A 57 1.33 23.15 8.92
CA ASP A 57 2.36 22.12 9.04
C ASP A 57 3.67 22.61 8.43
N GLU A 58 3.62 23.29 7.28
CA GLU A 58 4.80 23.89 6.64
C GLU A 58 5.44 24.96 7.54
N ARG A 59 4.62 25.84 8.15
CA ARG A 59 5.10 26.81 9.14
C ARG A 59 5.77 26.11 10.33
N ASN A 60 5.17 25.04 10.86
CA ASN A 60 5.73 24.28 11.98
C ASN A 60 7.05 23.58 11.59
N MET A 61 7.16 23.06 10.37
CA MET A 61 8.42 22.49 9.85
C MET A 61 9.54 23.52 9.84
N VAL A 62 9.26 24.76 9.44
CA VAL A 62 10.25 25.86 9.46
C VAL A 62 10.65 26.18 10.90
N LEU A 63 9.67 26.39 11.80
CA LEU A 63 9.94 26.73 13.20
C LEU A 63 10.74 25.64 13.93
N ASN A 64 10.39 24.37 13.72
CA ASN A 64 11.08 23.24 14.35
C ASN A 64 12.53 23.08 13.88
N ARG A 65 12.90 23.67 12.72
CA ARG A 65 14.27 23.66 12.18
C ARG A 65 15.10 24.87 12.56
N GLN A 66 14.53 25.89 13.20
CA GLN A 66 15.27 27.10 13.62
C GLN A 66 16.22 26.85 14.81
N GLY A 67 16.07 25.72 15.52
CA GLY A 67 16.96 25.30 16.60
C GLY A 67 17.91 24.16 16.17
N SER A 68 18.02 23.13 17.01
CA SER A 68 18.74 21.90 16.67
C SER A 68 17.97 21.08 15.63
N ASN A 69 18.67 20.26 14.85
CA ASN A 69 18.02 19.33 13.93
C ASN A 69 17.11 18.37 14.72
N PRO A 70 15.78 18.31 14.48
CA PRO A 70 14.87 17.44 15.21
C PRO A 70 15.28 15.95 15.17
N LEU A 71 16.00 15.54 14.12
CA LEU A 71 16.51 14.18 13.99
C LEU A 71 17.54 13.79 15.06
N GLU A 72 18.23 14.77 15.65
CA GLU A 72 19.18 14.53 16.75
C GLU A 72 18.47 14.14 18.06
N GLN A 73 17.16 14.41 18.17
CA GLN A 73 16.37 14.12 19.37
C GLN A 73 15.62 12.79 19.29
N VAL A 74 15.72 12.08 18.16
CA VAL A 74 15.06 10.78 17.96
C VAL A 74 15.65 9.75 18.91
N ARG A 75 14.78 9.06 19.65
CA ARG A 75 15.16 7.97 20.55
C ARG A 75 14.59 6.67 20.02
N GLN A 76 15.39 5.61 20.13
CA GLN A 76 14.92 4.27 19.81
C GLN A 76 13.82 3.85 20.80
N VAL A 77 12.64 3.59 20.28
CA VAL A 77 11.47 3.11 21.07
C VAL A 77 11.19 1.63 20.87
N VAL A 78 11.75 1.02 19.82
CA VAL A 78 11.56 -0.39 19.44
C VAL A 78 12.90 -0.95 18.92
N ARG A 79 13.23 -2.16 19.31
CA ARG A 79 14.38 -2.95 18.83
C ARG A 79 14.02 -3.71 17.56
N ARG A 80 15.05 -4.13 16.83
CA ARG A 80 14.89 -4.88 15.58
C ARG A 80 14.08 -6.16 15.79
N GLU A 81 14.39 -6.90 16.83
CA GLU A 81 13.75 -8.18 17.17
C GLU A 81 12.29 -7.98 17.55
N GLU A 82 12.00 -6.89 18.26
CA GLU A 82 10.63 -6.48 18.62
C GLU A 82 9.83 -6.13 17.36
N LEU A 83 10.41 -5.39 16.41
CA LEU A 83 9.75 -5.07 15.15
C LEU A 83 9.43 -6.32 14.31
N ILE A 84 10.34 -7.30 14.26
CA ILE A 84 10.09 -8.58 13.59
C ILE A 84 8.96 -9.34 14.29
N ALA A 85 8.97 -9.38 15.63
CA ALA A 85 7.89 -10.00 16.40
C ALA A 85 6.53 -9.32 16.15
N MET A 86 6.51 -7.99 16.04
CA MET A 86 5.29 -7.23 15.70
C MET A 86 4.78 -7.56 14.29
N GLN A 87 5.67 -7.74 13.30
CA GLN A 87 5.29 -8.17 11.94
C GLN A 87 4.64 -9.56 11.96
N GLU A 88 5.20 -10.48 12.76
CA GLU A 88 4.66 -11.83 12.91
C GLU A 88 3.29 -11.81 13.61
N GLN A 89 3.15 -11.02 14.69
CA GLN A 89 1.88 -10.82 15.39
C GLN A 89 0.81 -10.22 14.48
N ALA A 90 1.15 -9.19 13.71
CA ALA A 90 0.24 -8.61 12.72
C ALA A 90 -0.22 -9.66 11.69
N SER A 91 0.67 -10.53 11.20
CA SER A 91 0.28 -11.59 10.25
C SER A 91 -0.71 -12.61 10.82
N ARG A 92 -0.71 -12.81 12.15
CA ARG A 92 -1.56 -13.76 12.88
C ARG A 92 -2.92 -13.16 13.27
N VAL A 93 -3.15 -11.87 13.08
CA VAL A 93 -4.47 -11.25 13.28
C VAL A 93 -5.52 -12.05 12.51
N TYR A 94 -6.61 -12.38 13.21
CA TYR A 94 -7.68 -13.22 12.71
C TYR A 94 -8.50 -12.47 11.65
N MET A 95 -8.91 -13.19 10.61
CA MET A 95 -9.78 -12.68 9.57
C MET A 95 -10.87 -13.71 9.33
N LYS A 96 -12.13 -13.31 9.56
CA LYS A 96 -13.29 -14.16 9.29
C LYS A 96 -13.44 -14.41 7.79
N GLU A 97 -14.07 -15.53 7.41
CA GLU A 97 -14.30 -15.90 6.02
C GLU A 97 -15.07 -14.81 5.25
N GLU A 98 -16.07 -14.19 5.87
CA GLU A 98 -16.85 -13.12 5.24
C GLU A 98 -16.03 -11.87 4.91
N ILE A 99 -14.95 -11.62 5.66
CA ILE A 99 -14.01 -10.51 5.40
C ILE A 99 -13.06 -10.87 4.26
N VAL A 100 -12.64 -12.14 4.18
CA VAL A 100 -11.87 -12.64 3.04
C VAL A 100 -12.71 -12.53 1.77
N ASP A 101 -13.96 -13.00 1.81
CA ASP A 101 -14.90 -12.93 0.69
C ASP A 101 -15.18 -11.48 0.28
N TYR A 102 -15.28 -10.57 1.24
CA TYR A 102 -15.41 -9.14 0.95
C TYR A 102 -14.18 -8.60 0.21
N ALA A 103 -12.96 -8.91 0.65
CA ALA A 103 -11.73 -8.49 -0.02
C ALA A 103 -11.61 -9.10 -1.43
N VAL A 104 -12.00 -10.37 -1.61
CA VAL A 104 -12.06 -11.04 -2.92
C VAL A 104 -13.09 -10.37 -3.81
N SER A 105 -14.27 -10.03 -3.29
CA SER A 105 -15.34 -9.36 -4.03
C SER A 105 -14.93 -7.98 -4.51
N LEU A 106 -14.29 -7.18 -3.66
CA LEU A 106 -13.74 -5.87 -4.02
C LEU A 106 -12.73 -5.97 -5.16
N VAL A 107 -11.76 -6.89 -5.06
CA VAL A 107 -10.76 -7.12 -6.12
C VAL A 107 -11.41 -7.67 -7.39
N GLY A 108 -12.38 -8.58 -7.25
CA GLY A 108 -13.15 -9.15 -8.36
C GLY A 108 -13.94 -8.09 -9.13
N ALA A 109 -14.56 -7.13 -8.43
CA ALA A 109 -15.28 -6.02 -9.04
C ALA A 109 -14.38 -5.18 -9.97
N THR A 110 -13.08 -5.05 -9.68
CA THR A 110 -12.14 -4.36 -10.58
C THR A 110 -11.97 -5.05 -11.93
N ARG A 111 -12.19 -6.37 -12.01
CA ARG A 111 -12.03 -7.15 -13.25
C ARG A 111 -13.26 -7.07 -14.15
N ASN A 112 -14.41 -6.70 -13.58
CA ASN A 112 -15.69 -6.64 -14.26
C ASN A 112 -16.17 -5.19 -14.50
N HIS A 113 -15.36 -4.20 -14.12
CA HIS A 113 -15.75 -2.79 -14.21
C HIS A 113 -15.54 -2.26 -15.65
N PRO A 114 -16.54 -1.60 -16.27
CA PRO A 114 -16.47 -1.20 -17.68
C PRO A 114 -15.39 -0.16 -18.02
N LEU A 115 -14.95 0.60 -17.02
CA LEU A 115 -13.88 1.61 -17.18
C LEU A 115 -12.47 1.05 -16.95
N ILE A 116 -12.34 -0.23 -16.63
CA ILE A 116 -11.07 -0.89 -16.35
C ILE A 116 -10.77 -1.87 -17.48
N LEU A 117 -9.68 -1.64 -18.21
CA LEU A 117 -9.19 -2.53 -19.25
C LEU A 117 -8.54 -3.79 -18.67
N ARG A 118 -7.82 -3.65 -17.55
CA ARG A 118 -7.23 -4.78 -16.82
C ARG A 118 -7.37 -4.56 -15.30
N GLY A 119 -8.18 -5.40 -14.67
CA GLY A 119 -8.37 -5.41 -13.22
C GLY A 119 -7.19 -5.98 -12.44
N ALA A 120 -7.30 -5.89 -11.11
CA ALA A 120 -6.22 -6.29 -10.21
C ALA A 120 -6.05 -7.81 -10.09
N SER A 121 -4.80 -8.27 -9.98
CA SER A 121 -4.43 -9.68 -9.86
C SER A 121 -4.73 -10.25 -8.45
N PRO A 122 -4.67 -11.57 -8.23
CA PRO A 122 -4.76 -12.16 -6.89
C PRO A 122 -3.73 -11.63 -5.89
N ARG A 123 -2.57 -11.12 -6.36
CA ARG A 123 -1.57 -10.44 -5.52
C ARG A 123 -2.15 -9.23 -4.80
N ALA A 124 -3.12 -8.55 -5.42
CA ALA A 124 -3.83 -7.44 -4.79
C ALA A 124 -4.62 -7.89 -3.57
N THR A 125 -5.34 -9.02 -3.66
CA THR A 125 -6.08 -9.59 -2.52
C THR A 125 -5.15 -9.94 -1.36
N LEU A 126 -3.99 -10.56 -1.65
CA LEU A 126 -2.98 -10.86 -0.63
C LEU A 126 -2.43 -9.59 0.02
N SER A 127 -2.17 -8.55 -0.77
CA SER A 127 -1.68 -7.26 -0.27
C SER A 127 -2.72 -6.55 0.60
N VAL A 128 -3.97 -6.50 0.15
CA VAL A 128 -5.08 -5.86 0.88
C VAL A 128 -5.32 -6.55 2.22
N THR A 129 -5.34 -7.88 2.23
CA THR A 129 -5.56 -8.65 3.47
C THR A 129 -4.40 -8.53 4.46
N ALA A 130 -3.15 -8.56 3.99
CA ALA A 130 -1.98 -8.32 4.83
C ALA A 130 -1.99 -6.90 5.42
N MET A 131 -2.32 -5.89 4.62
CA MET A 131 -2.43 -4.50 5.08
C MET A 131 -3.60 -4.30 6.07
N ALA A 132 -4.74 -4.92 5.83
CA ALA A 132 -5.89 -4.84 6.75
C ALA A 132 -5.58 -5.47 8.12
N LYS A 133 -4.86 -6.60 8.13
CA LYS A 133 -4.34 -7.20 9.37
C LYS A 133 -3.37 -6.28 10.12
N ALA A 134 -2.46 -5.63 9.40
CA ALA A 134 -1.55 -4.65 9.99
C ALA A 134 -2.31 -3.44 10.59
N VAL A 135 -3.36 -2.95 9.92
CA VAL A 135 -4.22 -1.88 10.44
C VAL A 135 -4.93 -2.33 11.72
N ALA A 136 -5.56 -3.50 11.72
CA ALA A 136 -6.21 -4.03 12.92
C ALA A 136 -5.24 -4.17 14.09
N TYR A 137 -4.04 -4.70 13.84
CA TYR A 137 -2.98 -4.83 14.84
C TYR A 137 -2.56 -3.48 15.45
N ILE A 138 -2.31 -2.47 14.61
CA ILE A 138 -1.95 -1.11 15.06
C ILE A 138 -3.08 -0.46 15.86
N GLN A 139 -4.33 -0.81 15.55
CA GLN A 139 -5.52 -0.39 16.29
C GLN A 139 -5.78 -1.21 17.57
N GLY A 140 -4.87 -2.10 17.94
CA GLY A 140 -4.98 -2.92 19.16
C GLY A 140 -6.02 -4.04 19.08
N ARG A 141 -6.45 -4.42 17.87
CA ARG A 141 -7.40 -5.51 17.64
C ARG A 141 -6.69 -6.76 17.13
N ASP A 142 -7.17 -7.90 17.56
CA ASP A 142 -6.74 -9.23 17.14
C ASP A 142 -7.61 -9.83 16.01
N TYR A 143 -8.60 -9.07 15.52
CA TYR A 143 -9.42 -9.41 14.36
C TYR A 143 -9.61 -8.22 13.41
N VAL A 144 -9.77 -8.55 12.12
CA VAL A 144 -10.05 -7.56 11.06
C VAL A 144 -11.54 -7.26 10.96
N VAL A 145 -11.88 -5.99 10.75
CA VAL A 145 -13.24 -5.52 10.41
C VAL A 145 -13.29 -4.94 9.00
N PRO A 146 -14.48 -4.79 8.36
CA PRO A 146 -14.56 -4.30 6.97
C PRO A 146 -13.88 -2.95 6.77
N LYS A 147 -13.93 -2.07 7.78
CA LYS A 147 -13.30 -0.76 7.75
C LYS A 147 -11.77 -0.83 7.56
N ASP A 148 -11.11 -1.88 8.03
CA ASP A 148 -9.67 -2.05 7.86
C ASP A 148 -9.31 -2.36 6.40
N VAL A 149 -10.12 -3.22 5.76
CA VAL A 149 -9.98 -3.55 4.33
C VAL A 149 -10.21 -2.28 3.50
N GLN A 150 -11.27 -1.55 3.82
CA GLN A 150 -11.64 -0.28 3.19
C GLN A 150 -10.55 0.78 3.31
N ALA A 151 -9.90 0.90 4.47
CA ALA A 151 -8.86 1.90 4.71
C ALA A 151 -7.62 1.73 3.84
N VAL A 152 -7.35 0.50 3.38
CA VAL A 152 -6.14 0.17 2.61
C VAL A 152 -6.41 -0.14 1.15
N PHE A 153 -7.68 -0.37 0.78
CA PHE A 153 -8.06 -0.89 -0.53
C PHE A 153 -7.55 -0.02 -1.69
N VAL A 154 -7.88 1.28 -1.71
CA VAL A 154 -7.50 2.19 -2.80
C VAL A 154 -5.99 2.26 -2.98
N ASN A 155 -5.24 2.56 -1.91
CA ASN A 155 -3.79 2.71 -1.94
C ASN A 155 -3.04 1.40 -2.28
N THR A 156 -3.70 0.26 -2.05
CA THR A 156 -3.15 -1.06 -2.39
C THR A 156 -3.46 -1.45 -3.84
N VAL A 157 -4.56 -0.98 -4.42
CA VAL A 157 -5.08 -1.51 -5.70
C VAL A 157 -4.91 -0.54 -6.86
N ALA A 158 -4.91 0.77 -6.64
CA ALA A 158 -4.95 1.79 -7.70
C ALA A 158 -3.85 1.62 -8.77
N HIS A 159 -2.62 1.33 -8.35
CA HIS A 159 -1.47 1.17 -9.26
C HIS A 159 -1.43 -0.17 -10.00
N ARG A 160 -2.39 -1.06 -9.75
CA ARG A 160 -2.51 -2.37 -10.39
C ARG A 160 -3.54 -2.39 -11.52
N LEU A 161 -4.27 -1.29 -11.72
CA LEU A 161 -5.31 -1.17 -12.71
C LEU A 161 -4.76 -0.57 -14.01
N LEU A 162 -5.23 -1.10 -15.14
CA LEU A 162 -5.10 -0.43 -16.43
C LEU A 162 -6.48 0.11 -16.81
N MET A 163 -6.58 1.42 -17.02
CA MET A 163 -7.84 2.08 -17.38
C MET A 163 -8.12 1.93 -18.88
N THR A 164 -9.39 2.07 -19.27
CA THR A 164 -9.73 2.17 -20.70
C THR A 164 -9.32 3.53 -21.25
N PRO A 165 -8.99 3.65 -22.55
CA PRO A 165 -8.66 4.94 -23.17
C PRO A 165 -9.77 5.99 -23.01
N GLU A 166 -11.04 5.55 -23.00
CA GLU A 166 -12.20 6.41 -22.79
C GLU A 166 -12.27 6.98 -21.36
N ALA A 167 -11.90 6.19 -20.36
CA ALA A 167 -11.84 6.63 -18.97
C ALA A 167 -10.72 7.66 -18.79
N GLU A 168 -9.55 7.40 -19.37
CA GLU A 168 -8.40 8.32 -19.36
C GLU A 168 -8.74 9.64 -20.06
N ALA A 169 -9.38 9.60 -21.24
CA ALA A 169 -9.80 10.79 -21.97
C ALA A 169 -10.79 11.66 -21.18
N LYS A 170 -11.59 11.05 -20.29
CA LYS A 170 -12.53 11.74 -19.39
C LYS A 170 -11.90 12.17 -18.07
N GLY A 171 -10.60 11.92 -17.86
CA GLY A 171 -9.91 12.24 -16.62
C GLY A 171 -10.36 11.40 -15.42
N ILE A 172 -10.94 10.23 -15.65
CA ILE A 172 -11.39 9.32 -14.58
C ILE A 172 -10.17 8.57 -14.06
N THR A 173 -9.91 8.67 -12.76
CA THR A 173 -8.74 8.06 -12.12
C THR A 173 -9.04 6.64 -11.62
N PRO A 174 -8.01 5.77 -11.51
CA PRO A 174 -8.15 4.49 -10.84
C PRO A 174 -8.68 4.63 -9.41
N ASP A 175 -8.21 5.65 -8.70
CA ASP A 175 -8.59 5.97 -7.32
C ASP A 175 -10.11 6.21 -7.20
N SER A 176 -10.70 7.04 -8.07
CA SER A 176 -12.15 7.33 -8.02
C SER A 176 -13.02 6.12 -8.38
N VAL A 177 -12.57 5.28 -9.32
CA VAL A 177 -13.27 4.03 -9.66
C VAL A 177 -13.21 3.04 -8.50
N LEU A 178 -12.08 2.96 -7.79
CA LEU A 178 -11.95 2.10 -6.62
C LEU A 178 -12.81 2.57 -5.45
N GLU A 179 -12.91 3.88 -5.22
CA GLU A 179 -13.86 4.46 -4.25
C GLU A 179 -15.31 4.10 -4.60
N GLN A 180 -15.67 4.18 -5.88
CA GLN A 180 -16.99 3.76 -6.35
C GLN A 180 -17.23 2.26 -6.11
N ILE A 181 -16.29 1.39 -6.48
CA ILE A 181 -16.37 -0.05 -6.23
C ILE A 181 -16.55 -0.33 -4.74
N GLN A 182 -15.77 0.34 -3.89
CA GLN A 182 -15.84 0.20 -2.45
C GLN A 182 -17.20 0.61 -1.89
N SER A 183 -17.80 1.68 -2.42
CA SER A 183 -19.13 2.17 -1.99
C SER A 183 -20.29 1.26 -2.41
N THR A 184 -20.15 0.55 -3.53
CA THR A 184 -21.20 -0.30 -4.11
C THR A 184 -21.09 -1.77 -3.70
N THR A 185 -19.92 -2.21 -3.25
CA THR A 185 -19.71 -3.58 -2.75
C THR A 185 -20.20 -3.69 -1.31
N THR A 186 -21.21 -4.52 -1.08
CA THR A 186 -21.79 -4.75 0.25
C THR A 186 -20.74 -5.29 1.23
N ALA A 187 -20.45 -4.52 2.28
CA ALA A 187 -19.63 -4.98 3.39
C ALA A 187 -20.42 -5.95 4.29
N PRO A 188 -19.78 -6.99 4.84
CA PRO A 188 -20.45 -7.91 5.76
C PRO A 188 -20.79 -7.19 7.06
N ARG A 189 -21.91 -7.57 7.67
CA ARG A 189 -22.33 -7.09 9.01
C ARG A 189 -21.75 -8.04 10.05
N ILE A 190 -20.66 -7.64 10.70
CA ILE A 190 -19.97 -8.42 11.74
C ILE A 190 -19.81 -7.66 13.04
#